data_AF-A0A7C3P1A0-F1
#
_entry.id   AF-A0A7C3P1A0-F1
#
_cell.length_a   1.000
_cell.length_b   1.000
_cell.length_c   1.000
_cell.angle_alpha   90.00
_cell.angle_beta   90.00
_cell.angle_gamma   90.00
#
_symmetry.space_group_name_H-M   'P 1'
#
loop_
_entity.id
_entity.type
_entity.pdbx_description
1 polymer ?
#
loop_
_entity_poly.entity_id
_entity_poly.type
_entity_poly.pdbx_seq_one_letter_code
_entity_poly.pdbx_strand_id
1 'polypeptide(L)'
;EKTDRIFYVRADTPYKTLLDMRDAVEPPRCAATGLGTAAYYFPRLLQEAFGLKLTMVPGYQGAADANLAIERGEVQCWCGSVQAYFGSEPGRTWAKTGFVRVLTQGGQKRHANLPSVPTVWEFMDKQKVSDLHRRIGKIFVLPDEMGRPFFGPPGIPGDRLKALREGFAKMMKNPDVIADAKSKGLEPSLMTGEEVEALGREIGTVPPEFIERLKPLLEK
;
A
#
# COMPACT_ATOMS: atom_id res chain seq x y z
N GLU A 1 -10.24 -4.62 -7.03
CA GLU A 1 -10.42 -3.98 -5.72
C GLU A 1 -9.24 -3.07 -5.46
N LYS A 2 -9.50 -1.81 -5.11
CA LYS A 2 -8.45 -0.88 -4.66
C LYS A 2 -7.92 -1.35 -3.32
N THR A 3 -6.60 -1.36 -3.16
CA THR A 3 -5.96 -1.96 -1.98
C THR A 3 -5.32 -0.88 -1.13
N ASP A 4 -6.00 -0.36 -0.11
CA ASP A 4 -5.38 0.67 0.73
C ASP A 4 -4.27 0.06 1.59
N ARG A 5 -3.08 0.65 1.54
CA ARG A 5 -1.96 0.27 2.42
C ARG A 5 -2.15 0.86 3.80
N ILE A 6 -1.79 0.09 4.81
CA ILE A 6 -1.70 0.55 6.18
C ILE A 6 -0.35 0.19 6.76
N PHE A 7 0.20 1.13 7.51
CA PHE A 7 1.38 0.90 8.32
C PHE A 7 0.96 0.85 9.78
N TYR A 8 1.29 -0.27 10.43
CA TYR A 8 0.98 -0.47 11.83
C TYR A 8 2.18 -1.00 12.59
N VAL A 9 2.16 -0.73 13.89
CA VAL A 9 3.22 -1.10 14.84
C VAL A 9 2.61 -1.83 16.03
N ARG A 10 3.35 -2.74 16.65
CA ARG A 10 2.96 -3.41 17.88
C ARG A 10 2.70 -2.39 19.00
N ALA A 11 1.57 -2.52 19.69
CA ALA A 11 1.04 -1.43 20.51
C ALA A 11 1.79 -1.20 21.83
N ASP A 12 2.56 -2.19 22.30
CA ASP A 12 3.43 -2.16 23.48
C ASP A 12 4.77 -1.44 23.22
N THR A 13 5.03 -1.03 21.98
CA THR A 13 6.19 -0.19 21.62
C THR A 13 5.97 1.27 22.03
N PRO A 14 7.05 2.07 22.20
CA PRO A 14 6.93 3.49 22.53
C PRO A 14 6.35 4.35 21.39
N TYR A 15 6.22 3.83 20.17
CA TYR A 15 5.76 4.61 19.01
C TYR A 15 4.22 4.65 18.95
N LYS A 16 3.66 5.76 19.43
CA LYS A 16 2.22 6.05 19.41
C LYS A 16 1.81 6.80 18.15
N THR A 17 2.72 7.56 17.57
CA THR A 17 2.55 8.30 16.32
C THR A 17 3.64 7.92 15.32
N LEU A 18 3.41 8.24 14.04
CA LEU A 18 4.41 8.04 13.00
C LEU A 18 5.70 8.83 13.30
N LEU A 19 5.58 10.04 13.87
CA LEU A 19 6.71 10.94 14.09
C LEU A 19 7.58 10.54 15.29
N ASP A 20 7.05 9.75 16.21
CA ASP A 20 7.82 9.20 17.34
C ASP A 20 9.02 8.36 16.84
N MET A 21 8.93 7.85 15.62
CA MET A 21 10.00 7.05 14.99
C MET A 21 11.16 7.90 14.44
N ARG A 22 11.06 9.24 14.40
CA ARG A 22 12.19 10.12 14.03
C ARG A 22 13.30 10.07 15.06
N ASP A 23 12.90 10.15 16.31
CA ASP A 23 13.80 10.25 17.46
C ASP A 23 14.00 8.90 18.16
N ALA A 24 13.60 7.81 17.50
CA ALA A 24 13.77 6.47 18.00
C ALA A 24 15.25 6.18 18.31
N VAL A 25 15.53 5.86 19.58
CA VAL A 25 16.85 5.40 20.03
C VAL A 25 17.11 4.01 19.46
N GLU A 26 16.12 3.14 19.60
CA GLU A 26 16.06 1.84 18.93
C GLU A 26 15.01 1.96 17.83
N PRO A 27 15.36 1.93 16.54
CA PRO A 27 14.37 1.96 15.46
C PRO A 27 13.54 0.66 15.42
N PRO A 28 12.21 0.72 15.22
CA PRO A 28 11.40 -0.49 15.12
C PRO A 28 11.83 -1.33 13.92
N ARG A 29 11.88 -2.65 14.11
CA ARG A 29 12.14 -3.59 13.02
C ARG A 29 10.86 -3.81 12.24
N CYS A 30 10.82 -3.44 10.96
CA CYS A 30 9.66 -3.64 10.12
C CYS A 30 9.87 -4.85 9.22
N ALA A 31 8.97 -5.83 9.30
CA ALA A 31 8.95 -6.90 8.33
C ALA A 31 8.71 -6.34 6.92
N ALA A 32 9.36 -6.93 5.94
CA ALA A 32 9.13 -6.68 4.54
C ALA A 32 9.23 -7.99 3.75
N THR A 33 8.55 -8.03 2.60
CA THR A 33 8.71 -9.11 1.63
C THR A 33 10.00 -8.89 0.83
N GLY A 34 9.95 -8.89 -0.50
CA GLY A 34 11.10 -8.58 -1.36
C GLY A 34 11.24 -7.10 -1.67
N LEU A 35 12.45 -6.70 -2.08
CA LEU A 35 12.66 -5.47 -2.86
C LEU A 35 11.71 -5.51 -4.07
N GLY A 36 11.02 -4.41 -4.39
CA GLY A 36 9.98 -4.41 -5.42
C GLY A 36 8.55 -4.38 -4.90
N THR A 37 8.33 -4.71 -3.63
CA THR A 37 6.99 -4.87 -3.09
C THR A 37 6.51 -3.63 -2.33
N ALA A 38 5.20 -3.39 -2.35
CA ALA A 38 4.59 -2.28 -1.60
C ALA A 38 4.86 -2.37 -0.08
N ALA A 39 4.98 -3.58 0.47
CA ALA A 39 5.34 -3.80 1.88
C ALA A 39 6.76 -3.31 2.22
N TYR A 40 7.66 -3.22 1.23
CA TYR A 40 8.98 -2.62 1.38
C TYR A 40 8.96 -1.11 1.11
N TYR A 41 8.37 -0.69 -0.01
CA TYR A 41 8.46 0.71 -0.45
C TYR A 41 7.66 1.69 0.39
N PHE A 42 6.49 1.29 0.89
CA PHE A 42 5.69 2.22 1.67
C PHE A 42 6.38 2.62 2.98
N PRO A 43 6.93 1.72 3.82
CA PRO A 43 7.78 2.11 4.95
C PRO A 43 8.99 2.96 4.55
N ARG A 44 9.67 2.63 3.45
CA ARG A 44 10.82 3.41 2.93
C ARG A 44 10.42 4.83 2.52
N LEU A 45 9.26 5.00 1.88
CA LEU A 45 8.67 6.31 1.60
C LEU A 45 8.45 7.09 2.90
N LEU A 46 7.94 6.45 3.95
CA LEU A 46 7.76 7.12 5.25
C LEU A 46 9.11 7.55 5.84
N GLN A 47 10.16 6.73 5.71
CA GLN A 47 11.53 7.10 6.15
C GLN A 47 12.04 8.34 5.43
N GLU A 48 11.99 8.39 4.10
CA GLU A 48 12.52 9.54 3.35
C GLU A 48 11.66 10.79 3.52
N ALA A 49 10.33 10.65 3.38
CA ALA A 49 9.41 11.79 3.42
C ALA A 49 9.36 12.44 4.80
N PHE A 50 9.55 11.67 5.86
CA PHE A 50 9.42 12.15 7.24
C PHE A 50 10.69 11.99 8.06
N GLY A 51 11.82 11.51 7.54
CA GLY A 51 13.04 11.29 8.33
C GLY A 51 12.88 10.23 9.43
N LEU A 52 12.03 9.22 9.22
CA LEU A 52 11.81 8.18 10.23
C LEU A 52 12.98 7.19 10.26
N LYS A 53 13.33 6.74 11.46
CA LYS A 53 14.24 5.62 11.63
C LYS A 53 13.42 4.34 11.70
N LEU A 54 13.57 3.48 10.70
CA LEU A 54 13.01 2.13 10.64
C LEU A 54 14.12 1.16 10.24
N THR A 55 14.13 -0.03 10.84
CA THR A 55 15.02 -1.12 10.44
C THR A 55 14.23 -2.09 9.56
N MET A 56 14.46 -2.08 8.25
CA MET A 56 13.74 -2.98 7.34
C MET A 56 14.31 -4.40 7.40
N VAL A 57 13.43 -5.39 7.61
CA VAL A 57 13.78 -6.81 7.68
C VAL A 57 13.08 -7.55 6.52
N PRO A 58 13.73 -7.68 5.35
CA PRO A 58 13.17 -8.40 4.22
C PRO A 58 13.20 -9.93 4.44
N GLY A 59 12.41 -10.67 3.67
CA GLY A 59 12.45 -12.14 3.61
C GLY A 59 11.15 -12.85 4.00
N TYR A 60 10.16 -12.11 4.51
CA TYR A 60 8.82 -12.66 4.80
C TYR A 60 8.07 -12.94 3.50
N GLN A 61 7.29 -14.01 3.39
CA GLN A 61 6.57 -14.33 2.14
C GLN A 61 5.23 -13.59 2.01
N GLY A 62 4.74 -12.99 3.10
CA GLY A 62 3.52 -12.21 3.09
C GLY A 62 3.03 -11.84 4.49
N ALA A 63 1.77 -11.42 4.56
CA ALA A 63 1.16 -10.95 5.81
C ALA A 63 1.12 -12.03 6.90
N ALA A 64 0.90 -13.31 6.55
CA ALA A 64 0.83 -14.39 7.54
C ALA A 64 2.16 -14.54 8.31
N ASP A 65 3.28 -14.65 7.61
CA ASP A 65 4.61 -14.77 8.21
C ASP A 65 4.98 -13.52 9.00
N ALA A 66 4.72 -12.33 8.43
CA ALA A 66 5.00 -11.07 9.09
C ALA A 66 4.17 -10.90 10.37
N ASN A 67 2.89 -11.29 10.34
CA ASN A 67 2.02 -11.21 11.50
C ASN A 67 2.51 -12.11 12.64
N LEU A 68 2.88 -13.35 12.32
CA LEU A 68 3.45 -14.29 13.30
C LEU A 68 4.74 -13.74 13.93
N ALA A 69 5.61 -13.12 13.13
CA ALA A 69 6.82 -12.50 13.62
C ALA A 69 6.55 -11.28 14.52
N ILE A 70 5.46 -10.52 14.28
CA ILE A 70 4.99 -9.47 15.19
C ILE A 70 4.52 -10.07 16.52
N GLU A 71 3.75 -11.17 16.50
CA GLU A 71 3.29 -11.85 17.73
C GLU A 71 4.48 -12.28 18.59
N ARG A 72 5.50 -12.87 17.94
CA ARG A 72 6.75 -13.30 18.58
C ARG A 72 7.67 -12.15 19.00
N GLY A 73 7.40 -10.93 18.56
CA GLY A 73 8.23 -9.76 18.84
C GLY A 73 9.56 -9.73 18.06
N GLU A 74 9.71 -10.58 17.05
CA GLU A 74 10.86 -10.59 16.13
C GLU A 74 10.90 -9.32 15.28
N VAL A 75 9.73 -8.77 14.95
CA VAL A 75 9.54 -7.46 14.33
C VAL A 75 8.46 -6.67 15.07
N GLN A 76 8.47 -5.35 14.90
CA GLN A 76 7.53 -4.44 15.54
C GLN A 76 6.56 -3.79 14.56
N CYS A 77 6.86 -3.75 13.27
CA CYS A 77 6.00 -3.08 12.27
C CYS A 77 5.82 -3.89 11.00
N TRP A 78 4.73 -3.59 10.30
CA TRP A 78 4.43 -4.15 8.99
C TRP A 78 3.63 -3.15 8.17
N CYS A 79 3.87 -3.15 6.85
CA CYS A 79 2.98 -2.51 5.90
C CYS A 79 2.14 -3.56 5.18
N GLY A 80 0.86 -3.60 5.54
CA GLY A 80 -0.13 -4.51 5.00
C GLY A 80 -1.19 -3.79 4.17
N SER A 81 -2.21 -4.55 3.81
CA SER A 81 -3.41 -4.04 3.16
C SER A 81 -4.54 -3.97 4.18
N VAL A 82 -5.44 -2.98 4.06
CA VAL A 82 -6.64 -2.88 4.89
C VAL A 82 -7.48 -4.16 4.80
N GLN A 83 -7.66 -4.68 3.58
CA GLN A 83 -8.38 -5.93 3.34
C GLN A 83 -7.79 -7.11 4.09
N ALA A 84 -6.47 -7.31 4.01
CA ALA A 84 -5.81 -8.41 4.71
C ALA A 84 -5.94 -8.25 6.24
N TYR A 85 -5.83 -7.02 6.73
CA TYR A 85 -5.92 -6.72 8.16
C TYR A 85 -7.32 -6.93 8.73
N PHE A 86 -8.38 -6.48 8.06
CA PHE A 86 -9.76 -6.65 8.55
C PHE A 86 -10.45 -7.93 8.03
N GLY A 87 -9.91 -8.58 7.01
CA GLY A 87 -10.50 -9.75 6.37
C GLY A 87 -9.98 -11.09 6.91
N SER A 88 -8.86 -11.10 7.66
CA SER A 88 -8.22 -12.34 8.11
C SER A 88 -7.67 -12.25 9.53
N GLU A 89 -7.48 -13.41 10.18
CA GLU A 89 -6.73 -13.48 11.43
C GLU A 89 -5.21 -13.35 11.16
N PRO A 90 -4.44 -12.84 12.12
CA PRO A 90 -4.87 -12.31 13.43
C PRO A 90 -5.36 -10.85 13.39
N GLY A 91 -5.34 -10.19 12.21
CA GLY A 91 -5.66 -8.76 12.08
C GLY A 91 -7.05 -8.37 12.61
N ARG A 92 -8.07 -9.21 12.40
CA ARG A 92 -9.42 -9.00 12.97
C ARG A 92 -9.41 -8.96 14.49
N THR A 93 -8.68 -9.88 15.13
CA THR A 93 -8.52 -9.91 16.58
C THR A 93 -7.71 -8.72 17.07
N TRP A 94 -6.64 -8.34 16.38
CA TRP A 94 -5.81 -7.19 16.73
C TRP A 94 -6.57 -5.87 16.65
N ALA A 95 -7.44 -5.70 15.65
CA ALA A 95 -8.29 -4.52 15.52
C ALA A 95 -9.24 -4.34 16.72
N LYS A 96 -9.69 -5.44 17.35
CA LYS A 96 -10.56 -5.40 18.54
C LYS A 96 -9.78 -5.21 19.84
N THR A 97 -8.62 -5.86 19.94
CA THR A 97 -7.81 -5.90 21.18
C THR A 97 -6.83 -4.74 21.29
N GLY A 98 -6.53 -4.06 20.18
CA GLY A 98 -5.50 -3.04 20.12
C GLY A 98 -4.08 -3.61 20.19
N PHE A 99 -3.88 -4.89 19.84
CA PHE A 99 -2.56 -5.54 19.87
C PHE A 99 -1.53 -4.82 18.97
N VAL A 100 -1.99 -4.27 17.84
CA VAL A 100 -1.22 -3.33 17.02
C VAL A 100 -1.97 -2.01 16.88
N ARG A 101 -1.22 -0.95 16.60
CA ARG A 101 -1.71 0.40 16.33
C ARG A 101 -1.44 0.77 14.88
N VAL A 102 -2.50 1.06 14.13
CA VAL A 102 -2.38 1.60 12.78
C VAL A 102 -2.03 3.09 12.86
N LEU A 103 -0.92 3.49 12.24
CA LEU A 103 -0.38 4.85 12.36
C LEU A 103 -0.68 5.72 11.13
N THR A 104 -0.76 5.12 9.95
CA THR A 104 -1.12 5.83 8.72
C THR A 104 -1.68 4.89 7.66
N GLN A 105 -2.35 5.48 6.67
CA GLN A 105 -2.92 4.79 5.51
C GLN A 105 -2.53 5.47 4.20
N GLY A 106 -2.34 4.69 3.14
CA GLY A 106 -1.88 5.17 1.83
C GLY A 106 -2.98 5.77 0.94
N GLY A 107 -4.25 5.49 1.23
CA GLY A 107 -5.38 5.99 0.44
C GLY A 107 -5.47 7.51 0.40
N GLN A 108 -5.92 8.08 -0.72
CA GLN A 108 -6.17 9.54 -0.88
C GLN A 108 -7.19 10.06 0.13
N LYS A 109 -8.11 9.20 0.55
CA LYS A 109 -9.12 9.47 1.58
C LYS A 109 -8.96 8.44 2.69
N ARG A 110 -9.42 8.80 3.89
CA ARG A 110 -9.43 7.85 5.01
C ARG A 110 -10.39 6.70 4.72
N HIS A 111 -9.96 5.48 4.99
CA HIS A 111 -10.78 4.29 4.87
C HIS A 111 -11.88 4.27 5.94
N ALA A 112 -13.07 3.77 5.61
CA ALA A 112 -14.23 3.76 6.50
C ALA A 112 -13.98 2.99 7.83
N ASN A 113 -13.21 1.90 7.78
CA ASN A 113 -12.80 1.13 8.96
C ASN A 113 -11.70 1.81 9.81
N LEU A 114 -11.08 2.88 9.31
CA LEU A 114 -9.97 3.60 9.97
C LEU A 114 -10.20 5.12 9.92
N PRO A 115 -11.36 5.63 10.39
CA PRO A 115 -11.73 7.04 10.21
C PRO A 115 -10.87 7.98 11.06
N SER A 116 -10.32 7.49 12.18
CA SER A 116 -9.44 8.24 13.08
C SER A 116 -7.98 8.24 12.65
N VAL A 117 -7.58 7.33 11.74
CA VAL A 117 -6.19 7.21 11.30
C VAL A 117 -5.94 8.18 10.13
N PRO A 118 -4.96 9.08 10.22
CA PRO A 118 -4.64 10.01 9.14
C PRO A 118 -4.02 9.29 7.92
N THR A 119 -4.29 9.82 6.73
CA THR A 119 -3.59 9.39 5.51
C THR A 119 -2.15 9.88 5.51
N VAL A 120 -1.31 9.24 4.70
CA VAL A 120 0.07 9.69 4.48
C VAL A 120 0.11 11.10 3.87
N TRP A 121 -0.91 11.46 3.08
CA TRP A 121 -1.06 12.78 2.45
C TRP A 121 -1.31 13.88 3.47
N GLU A 122 -2.18 13.61 4.45
CA GLU A 122 -2.42 14.54 5.56
C GLU A 122 -1.14 14.80 6.37
N PHE A 123 -0.26 13.79 6.51
CA PHE A 123 1.05 13.99 7.12
C PHE A 123 2.00 14.79 6.23
N MET A 124 2.04 14.52 4.92
CA MET A 124 2.87 15.27 3.97
C MET A 124 2.51 16.76 3.99
N ASP A 125 1.21 17.09 4.00
CA ASP A 125 0.72 18.47 4.07
C ASP A 125 1.14 19.13 5.39
N LYS A 126 0.93 18.44 6.53
CA LYS A 126 1.31 18.96 7.86
C LYS A 126 2.80 19.16 8.03
N GLN A 127 3.62 18.27 7.48
CA GLN A 127 5.08 18.32 7.58
C GLN A 127 5.71 19.18 6.48
N LYS A 128 4.91 19.78 5.59
CA LYS A 128 5.38 20.58 4.45
C LYS A 128 6.43 19.84 3.61
N VAL A 129 6.17 18.56 3.38
CA VAL A 129 7.03 17.69 2.57
C VAL A 129 7.09 18.25 1.15
N SER A 130 8.29 18.27 0.55
CA SER A 130 8.51 18.79 -0.80
C SER A 130 7.61 18.11 -1.84
N ASP A 131 7.25 18.84 -2.90
CA ASP A 131 6.49 18.29 -4.04
C ASP A 131 7.14 17.05 -4.67
N LEU A 132 8.47 16.97 -4.64
CA LEU A 132 9.24 15.82 -5.08
C LEU A 132 8.83 14.53 -4.34
N HIS A 133 8.95 14.52 -3.01
CA HIS A 133 8.55 13.39 -2.17
C HIS A 133 7.05 13.07 -2.27
N ARG A 134 6.20 14.09 -2.46
CA ARG A 134 4.77 13.89 -2.70
C ARG A 134 4.52 13.14 -4.02
N ARG A 135 5.22 13.50 -5.09
CA ARG A 135 5.13 12.83 -6.39
C ARG A 135 5.72 11.42 -6.35
N ILE A 136 6.81 11.22 -5.63
CA ILE A 136 7.37 9.89 -5.33
C ILE A 136 6.35 9.02 -4.59
N GLY A 137 5.71 9.57 -3.56
CA GLY A 137 4.67 8.88 -2.82
C GLY A 137 3.52 8.44 -3.72
N LYS A 138 3.10 9.29 -4.67
CA LYS A 138 2.02 8.97 -5.61
C LYS A 138 2.37 7.77 -6.48
N ILE A 139 3.62 7.69 -6.96
CA ILE A 139 4.08 6.56 -7.76
C ILE A 139 4.03 5.26 -6.95
N PHE A 140 4.43 5.30 -5.68
CA PHE A 140 4.45 4.11 -4.83
C PHE A 140 3.08 3.60 -4.41
N VAL A 141 2.09 4.48 -4.24
CA VAL A 141 0.71 4.07 -3.95
C VAL A 141 -0.13 3.84 -5.21
N LEU A 142 0.36 4.21 -6.40
CA LEU A 142 -0.41 4.07 -7.63
C LEU A 142 -0.85 2.64 -7.92
N PRO A 143 0.00 1.61 -7.74
CA PRO A 143 -0.42 0.22 -7.94
C PRO A 143 -1.62 -0.16 -7.06
N ASP A 144 -1.69 0.39 -5.85
CA ASP A 144 -2.77 0.18 -4.91
C ASP A 144 -4.08 0.87 -5.35
N GLU A 145 -3.98 2.04 -6.00
CA GLU A 145 -5.11 2.71 -6.65
C GLU A 145 -5.58 2.02 -7.93
N MET A 146 -4.66 1.46 -8.72
CA MET A 146 -4.94 0.64 -9.91
C MET A 146 -5.60 -0.70 -9.57
N GLY A 147 -5.48 -1.14 -8.31
CA GLY A 147 -6.01 -2.39 -7.82
C GLY A 147 -5.26 -3.59 -8.40
N ARG A 148 -5.95 -4.40 -9.22
CA ARG A 148 -5.38 -5.61 -9.83
C ARG A 148 -5.58 -5.56 -11.34
N PRO A 149 -4.77 -4.78 -12.07
CA PRO A 149 -4.91 -4.64 -13.51
C PRO A 149 -4.51 -5.92 -14.24
N PHE A 150 -5.17 -6.18 -15.37
CA PHE A 150 -4.73 -7.17 -16.35
C PHE A 150 -3.90 -6.50 -17.43
N PHE A 151 -2.75 -7.08 -17.75
CA PHE A 151 -1.87 -6.61 -18.83
C PHE A 151 -1.89 -7.59 -19.99
N GLY A 152 -1.88 -7.06 -21.20
CA GLY A 152 -1.67 -7.84 -22.42
C GLY A 152 -0.29 -7.57 -23.01
N PRO A 153 0.20 -8.41 -23.94
CA PRO A 153 1.47 -8.17 -24.64
C PRO A 153 1.47 -6.84 -25.41
N PRO A 154 2.64 -6.25 -25.71
CA PRO A 154 2.74 -5.09 -26.57
C PRO A 154 2.24 -5.42 -27.99
N GLY A 155 1.64 -4.44 -28.66
CA GLY A 155 1.23 -4.56 -30.06
C GLY A 155 -0.08 -5.32 -30.32
N ILE A 156 -0.95 -5.50 -29.32
CA ILE A 156 -2.29 -6.07 -29.54
C ILE A 156 -3.06 -5.21 -30.58
N PRO A 157 -3.62 -5.83 -31.63
CA PRO A 157 -4.48 -5.14 -32.58
C PRO A 157 -5.64 -4.39 -31.89
N GLY A 158 -5.93 -3.15 -32.33
CA GLY A 158 -6.85 -2.25 -31.64
C GLY A 158 -8.27 -2.79 -31.47
N ASP A 159 -8.76 -3.57 -32.44
CA ASP A 159 -10.04 -4.27 -32.40
C ASP A 159 -10.09 -5.32 -31.27
N ARG A 160 -9.03 -6.11 -31.11
CA ARG A 160 -8.91 -7.11 -30.04
C ARG A 160 -8.75 -6.46 -28.67
N LEU A 161 -7.96 -5.39 -28.57
CA LEU A 161 -7.82 -4.63 -27.33
C LEU A 161 -9.17 -4.06 -26.88
N LYS A 162 -9.92 -3.47 -27.82
CA LYS A 162 -11.26 -2.96 -27.56
C LYS A 162 -12.20 -4.05 -27.07
N ALA A 163 -12.23 -5.21 -27.74
CA ALA A 163 -13.08 -6.34 -27.33
C ALA A 163 -12.75 -6.84 -25.91
N LEU A 164 -11.47 -6.94 -25.55
CA LEU A 164 -11.04 -7.34 -24.20
C LEU A 164 -11.48 -6.31 -23.14
N ARG A 165 -11.26 -5.02 -23.38
CA ARG A 165 -11.66 -3.94 -22.46
C ARG A 165 -13.17 -3.91 -22.25
N GLU A 166 -13.95 -3.98 -23.33
CA GLU A 166 -15.40 -3.99 -23.26
C GLU A 166 -15.95 -5.24 -22.57
N GLY A 167 -15.37 -6.41 -22.87
CA GLY A 167 -15.75 -7.67 -22.22
C GLY A 167 -15.53 -7.64 -20.71
N PHE A 168 -14.36 -7.15 -20.28
CA PHE A 168 -14.05 -6.98 -18.86
C PHE A 168 -14.98 -5.98 -18.18
N ALA A 169 -15.24 -4.84 -18.80
CA ALA A 169 -16.16 -3.83 -18.26
C ALA A 169 -17.60 -4.36 -18.13
N LYS A 170 -18.07 -5.17 -19.10
CA LYS A 170 -19.38 -5.84 -19.02
C LYS A 170 -19.42 -6.85 -17.88
N MET A 171 -18.39 -7.68 -17.73
CA MET A 171 -18.28 -8.64 -16.63
C MET A 171 -18.33 -7.94 -15.25
N MET A 172 -17.58 -6.85 -15.07
CA MET A 172 -17.53 -6.09 -13.82
C MET A 172 -18.85 -5.36 -13.48
N LYS A 173 -19.74 -5.21 -14.46
CA LYS A 173 -21.09 -4.66 -14.28
C LYS A 173 -22.18 -5.74 -14.18
N ASN A 174 -21.82 -7.02 -14.34
CA ASN A 174 -22.77 -8.12 -14.27
C ASN A 174 -23.23 -8.32 -12.81
N PRO A 175 -24.54 -8.27 -12.51
CA PRO A 175 -25.08 -8.45 -11.16
C PRO A 175 -24.67 -9.78 -10.51
N ASP A 176 -24.59 -10.87 -11.28
CA ASP A 176 -24.23 -12.20 -10.76
C ASP A 176 -22.78 -12.24 -10.30
N VAL A 177 -21.88 -11.60 -11.07
CA VAL A 177 -20.45 -11.46 -10.69
C VAL A 177 -20.31 -10.61 -9.44
N ILE A 178 -21.07 -9.52 -9.33
CA ILE A 178 -21.05 -8.64 -8.16
C ILE A 178 -21.58 -9.38 -6.93
N ALA A 179 -22.66 -10.14 -7.06
CA ALA A 179 -23.24 -10.92 -5.97
C ALA A 179 -22.28 -12.02 -5.48
N ASP A 180 -21.68 -12.78 -6.40
CA ASP A 180 -20.69 -13.81 -6.05
C ASP A 180 -19.47 -13.20 -5.33
N ALA A 181 -18.93 -12.09 -5.84
CA ALA A 181 -17.81 -11.40 -5.21
C ALA A 181 -18.15 -10.91 -3.79
N LYS A 182 -19.33 -10.28 -3.61
CA LYS A 182 -19.79 -9.85 -2.28
C LYS A 182 -19.98 -11.02 -1.31
N SER A 183 -20.47 -12.16 -1.78
CA SER A 183 -20.62 -13.37 -0.96
C SER A 183 -19.28 -13.87 -0.41
N LYS A 184 -18.18 -13.57 -1.12
CA LYS A 184 -16.79 -13.87 -0.73
C LYS A 184 -16.12 -12.73 0.03
N GLY A 185 -16.86 -11.68 0.40
CA GLY A 185 -16.33 -10.51 1.09
C GLY A 185 -15.44 -9.61 0.23
N LEU A 186 -15.53 -9.71 -1.10
CA LEU A 186 -14.80 -8.86 -2.04
C LEU A 186 -15.67 -7.67 -2.44
N GLU A 187 -15.03 -6.52 -2.68
CA GLU A 187 -15.67 -5.32 -3.22
C GLU A 187 -15.20 -5.05 -4.66
N PRO A 188 -15.97 -5.48 -5.69
CA PRO A 188 -15.62 -5.21 -7.08
C PRO A 188 -15.64 -3.71 -7.37
N SER A 189 -14.53 -3.20 -7.88
CA SER A 189 -14.39 -1.83 -8.36
C SER A 189 -13.76 -1.86 -9.74
N LEU A 190 -14.42 -1.28 -10.74
CA LEU A 190 -13.89 -1.20 -12.11
C LEU A 190 -13.00 0.05 -12.25
N MET A 191 -11.80 -0.17 -12.77
CA MET A 191 -11.00 0.85 -13.45
C MET A 191 -10.89 0.44 -14.92
N THR A 192 -11.17 1.35 -15.82
CA THR A 192 -11.14 1.10 -17.27
C THR A 192 -9.71 0.90 -17.76
N GLY A 193 -9.55 0.23 -18.91
CA GLY A 193 -8.23 0.02 -19.50
C GLY A 193 -7.56 1.34 -19.89
N GLU A 194 -8.35 2.34 -20.26
CA GLU A 194 -7.92 3.71 -20.57
C GLU A 194 -7.38 4.42 -19.31
N GLU A 195 -8.07 4.31 -18.18
CA GLU A 195 -7.60 4.89 -16.91
C GLU A 195 -6.31 4.22 -16.44
N VAL A 196 -6.22 2.88 -16.55
CA VAL A 196 -5.01 2.11 -16.25
C VAL A 196 -3.84 2.53 -17.17
N GLU A 197 -4.10 2.73 -18.46
CA GLU A 197 -3.09 3.17 -19.43
C GLU A 197 -2.61 4.60 -19.15
N ALA A 198 -3.52 5.52 -18.82
CA ALA A 198 -3.18 6.89 -18.46
C ALA A 198 -2.27 6.94 -17.22
N LEU A 199 -2.59 6.15 -16.19
CA LEU A 199 -1.76 6.01 -14.99
C LEU A 199 -0.38 5.40 -15.31
N GLY A 200 -0.34 4.36 -16.16
CA GLY A 200 0.92 3.78 -16.62
C GLY A 200 1.81 4.79 -17.35
N ARG A 201 1.23 5.66 -18.19
CA ARG A 201 1.96 6.75 -18.85
C ARG A 201 2.47 7.79 -17.86
N GLU A 202 1.72 8.12 -16.82
CA GLU A 202 2.18 9.04 -15.76
C GLU A 202 3.46 8.51 -15.08
N ILE A 203 3.51 7.20 -14.76
CA ILE A 203 4.72 6.55 -14.25
C ILE A 203 5.86 6.57 -15.29
N GLY A 204 5.55 6.31 -16.56
CA GLY A 204 6.54 6.32 -17.65
C GLY A 204 7.18 7.69 -17.92
N THR A 205 6.57 8.77 -17.43
CA THR A 205 7.07 10.15 -17.56
C THR A 205 7.85 10.65 -16.34
N VAL A 206 8.17 9.76 -15.40
CA VAL A 206 8.97 10.10 -14.22
C VAL A 206 10.39 10.51 -14.69
N PRO A 207 10.81 11.77 -14.44
CA PRO A 207 12.10 12.24 -14.95
C PRO A 207 13.27 11.42 -14.40
N PRO A 208 14.39 11.28 -15.14
CA PRO A 208 15.55 10.50 -14.69
C PRO A 208 16.09 10.91 -13.31
N GLU A 209 16.04 12.20 -12.98
CA GLU A 209 16.39 12.74 -11.65
C GLU A 209 15.56 12.09 -10.53
N PHE A 210 14.27 11.83 -10.78
CA PHE A 210 13.41 11.15 -9.82
C PHE A 210 13.80 9.67 -9.69
N ILE A 211 14.17 9.00 -10.79
CA ILE A 211 14.65 7.62 -10.76
C ILE A 211 15.92 7.51 -9.92
N GLU A 212 16.88 8.43 -10.09
CA GLU A 212 18.09 8.47 -9.25
C GLU A 212 17.77 8.65 -7.76
N ARG A 213 16.74 9.44 -7.43
CA ARG A 213 16.29 9.62 -6.04
C ARG A 213 15.48 8.44 -5.50
N LEU A 214 14.85 7.67 -6.38
CA LEU A 214 14.17 6.43 -6.04
C LEU A 214 15.16 5.29 -5.80
N LYS A 215 16.32 5.25 -6.48
CA LYS A 215 17.30 4.15 -6.35
C LYS A 215 17.62 3.77 -4.89
N PRO A 216 17.93 4.69 -3.96
CA PRO A 216 18.15 4.35 -2.54
C PRO A 216 16.93 3.74 -1.82
N LEU A 217 15.73 3.89 -2.39
CA LEU A 217 14.50 3.24 -1.91
C LEU A 217 14.25 1.89 -2.56
N LEU A 218 14.82 1.66 -3.76
CA LEU A 218 14.73 0.41 -4.51
C LEU A 218 15.89 -0.55 -4.18
N GLU A 219 17.00 -0.01 -3.70
CA GLU A 219 18.24 -0.71 -3.37
C GLU A 219 18.40 -0.87 -1.84
N LYS A 220 19.38 -1.69 -1.46
CA LYS A 220 19.58 -2.22 -0.10
C LYS A 220 20.34 -1.24 0.80
#